data_AF-A0A410Q855-F1
#
_entry.id   AF-A0A410Q855-F1
#
_cell.length_a   1.000
_cell.length_b   1.000
_cell.length_c   1.000
_cell.angle_alpha   90.00
_cell.angle_beta   90.00
_cell.angle_gamma   90.00
#
_symmetry.space_group_name_H-M   'P 1'
#
loop_
_entity.id
_entity.type
_entity.pdbx_description
1 polymer ?
#
loop_
_entity_poly.entity_id
_entity_poly.type
_entity_poly.pdbx_seq_one_letter_code
_entity_poly.pdbx_strand_id
1 'polypeptide(L)'
;MTDINLIVSPDVKKILPDVLIEYLWKLVLSNERSTNESQSFALEVGELSGRNVQDILHAYNFGRSIGKHRVFGLEPVCCKLRVSRSQNGYQMSLN
;
A
#
# COMPACT_ATOMS: atom_id res chain seq x y z
N MET A 1 -17.42 -2.19 -16.92
CA MET A 1 -16.64 -1.81 -15.72
C MET A 1 -15.94 -0.53 -16.06
N THR A 2 -16.18 0.55 -15.31
CA THR A 2 -15.47 1.81 -15.51
C THR A 2 -13.99 1.57 -15.22
N ASP A 3 -13.09 1.90 -16.15
CA ASP A 3 -11.65 1.81 -15.92
C ASP A 3 -11.28 2.69 -14.72
N ILE A 4 -10.88 2.06 -13.61
CA ILE A 4 -10.43 2.76 -12.42
C ILE A 4 -9.01 3.23 -12.68
N ASN A 5 -8.78 4.54 -12.73
CA ASN A 5 -7.43 5.07 -12.93
C ASN A 5 -6.58 4.86 -11.67
N LEU A 6 -5.48 4.13 -11.78
CA LEU A 6 -4.54 3.87 -10.68
C LEU A 6 -3.25 4.65 -10.94
N ILE A 7 -3.04 5.72 -10.17
CA ILE A 7 -1.91 6.61 -10.33
C ILE A 7 -0.91 6.34 -9.20
N VAL A 8 0.36 6.14 -9.55
CA VAL A 8 1.45 5.98 -8.59
C VAL A 8 2.39 7.16 -8.75
N SER A 9 2.66 7.89 -7.67
CA SER A 9 3.56 9.04 -7.73
C SER A 9 4.97 8.61 -8.15
N PRO A 10 5.74 9.47 -8.85
CA PRO A 10 7.09 9.15 -9.27
C PRO A 10 8.01 8.75 -8.12
N ASP A 11 7.85 9.38 -6.95
CA ASP A 11 8.72 9.09 -5.80
C ASP A 11 8.45 7.72 -5.17
N VAL A 12 7.21 7.24 -5.23
CA VAL A 12 6.87 5.86 -4.85
C VAL A 12 7.56 4.87 -5.80
N LYS A 13 7.50 5.12 -7.12
CA LYS A 13 8.16 4.27 -8.13
C LYS A 13 9.69 4.22 -8.01
N LYS A 14 10.31 5.23 -7.39
CA LYS A 14 11.77 5.25 -7.16
C LYS A 14 12.20 4.34 -6.01
N ILE A 15 11.33 4.12 -5.02
CA ILE A 15 11.70 3.42 -3.78
C ILE A 15 11.10 2.03 -3.67
N LEU A 16 10.00 1.76 -4.37
CA LEU A 16 9.28 0.50 -4.28
C LEU A 16 9.43 -0.30 -5.58
N PRO A 17 9.73 -1.61 -5.49
CA PRO A 17 9.68 -2.48 -6.64
C PRO A 17 8.24 -2.63 -7.13
N ASP A 18 8.06 -2.79 -8.45
CA ASP A 18 6.75 -2.86 -9.09
C ASP A 18 5.85 -3.94 -8.48
N VAL A 19 6.42 -5.09 -8.09
CA VAL A 19 5.67 -6.18 -7.44
C VAL A 19 5.04 -5.76 -6.11
N LEU A 20 5.70 -4.90 -5.31
CA LEU A 20 5.10 -4.37 -4.08
C LEU A 20 4.01 -3.36 -4.41
N ILE A 21 4.20 -2.52 -5.42
CA ILE A 21 3.19 -1.57 -5.88
C ILE A 21 1.92 -2.31 -6.34
N GLU A 22 2.07 -3.36 -7.15
CA GLU A 22 0.96 -4.21 -7.59
C GLU A 22 0.24 -4.88 -6.41
N TYR A 23 1.00 -5.41 -5.44
CA TYR A 23 0.44 -6.03 -4.25
C TYR A 23 -0.37 -5.02 -3.42
N LEU A 24 0.16 -3.83 -3.20
CA LEU A 24 -0.55 -2.75 -2.48
C LEU A 24 -1.85 -2.36 -3.20
N TRP A 25 -1.85 -2.29 -4.54
CA TRP A 25 -3.09 -2.06 -5.29
C TRP A 25 -4.12 -3.18 -5.12
N LYS A 26 -3.68 -4.44 -5.10
CA LYS A 26 -4.59 -5.56 -4.78
C LYS A 26 -5.21 -5.38 -3.40
N LEU A 27 -4.44 -4.95 -2.40
CA LEU A 27 -4.98 -4.65 -1.07
C LEU A 27 -6.02 -3.53 -1.10
N VAL A 28 -5.70 -2.40 -1.77
CA VAL A 28 -6.62 -1.26 -1.92
C VAL A 28 -7.94 -1.66 -2.57
N LEU A 29 -7.88 -2.50 -3.61
CA LEU A 29 -9.04 -2.87 -4.43
C LEU A 29 -9.82 -4.09 -3.88
N SER A 30 -9.18 -4.94 -3.08
CA SER A 30 -9.81 -6.14 -2.51
C SER A 30 -10.93 -5.83 -1.50
N ASN A 31 -10.94 -4.62 -0.94
CA ASN A 31 -11.87 -4.28 0.13
C ASN A 31 -13.12 -3.59 -0.42
N GLU A 32 -14.19 -4.36 -0.59
CA GLU A 32 -15.52 -3.89 -1.03
C GLU A 32 -16.12 -2.83 -0.09
N ARG A 33 -15.61 -2.72 1.14
CA ARG A 33 -16.26 -1.98 2.23
C ARG A 33 -16.13 -0.47 2.19
N SER A 34 -15.20 0.11 1.45
CA SER A 34 -15.05 1.56 1.56
C SER A 34 -14.38 2.23 0.40
N THR A 35 -15.16 2.38 -0.66
CA THR A 35 -14.80 3.26 -1.75
C THR A 35 -14.57 4.71 -1.25
N ASN A 36 -15.07 5.18 -0.11
CA ASN A 36 -14.92 6.60 0.30
C ASN A 36 -13.79 6.88 1.30
N GLU A 37 -12.91 5.92 1.60
CA GLU A 37 -11.99 6.04 2.73
C GLU A 37 -10.54 6.29 2.29
N SER A 38 -9.86 7.21 3.00
CA SER A 38 -8.41 7.37 2.88
C SER A 38 -7.72 6.14 3.49
N GLN A 39 -6.77 5.57 2.75
CA GLN A 39 -5.99 4.41 3.20
C GLN A 39 -4.54 4.81 3.39
N SER A 40 -3.86 4.20 4.35
CA SER A 40 -2.42 4.35 4.55
C SER A 40 -1.72 3.02 4.72
N PHE A 41 -0.48 2.96 4.26
CA PHE A 41 0.40 1.82 4.45
C PHE A 41 1.67 2.26 5.18
N ALA A 42 2.07 1.53 6.21
CA ALA A 42 3.41 1.61 6.76
C ALA A 42 4.15 0.32 6.42
N LEU A 43 5.25 0.48 5.69
CA LEU A 43 6.14 -0.60 5.27
C LEU A 43 7.35 -0.56 6.19
N GLU A 44 7.59 -1.65 6.90
CA GLU A 44 8.64 -1.80 7.89
C GLU A 44 9.44 -3.09 7.64
N VAL A 45 10.73 -3.07 8.02
CA VAL A 45 11.55 -4.29 7.99
C VAL A 45 10.98 -5.27 9.01
N GLY A 46 10.67 -6.49 8.57
CA GLY A 46 10.13 -7.51 9.46
C GLY A 46 11.15 -7.94 10.50
N GLU A 47 10.73 -8.01 11.76
CA GLU A 47 11.61 -8.32 12.90
C GLU A 47 11.97 -9.81 13.03
N LEU A 48 11.32 -10.69 12.28
CA LEU A 48 11.69 -12.10 12.27
C LEU A 48 13.04 -12.27 11.58
N SER A 49 13.91 -13.08 12.18
CA SER A 49 15.31 -13.39 11.83
C SER A 49 15.60 -13.86 10.40
N GLY A 50 14.63 -13.83 9.49
CA GLY A 50 14.81 -14.01 8.06
C GLY A 50 15.28 -12.70 7.40
N ARG A 51 16.30 -12.80 6.55
CA ARG A 51 16.61 -11.74 5.58
C ARG A 51 15.41 -11.64 4.62
N ASN A 52 15.08 -10.43 4.15
CA ASN A 52 14.09 -10.19 3.10
C ASN A 52 12.61 -10.41 3.52
N VAL A 53 12.26 -9.95 4.73
CA VAL A 53 10.86 -9.89 5.20
C VAL A 53 10.41 -8.44 5.27
N GLN A 54 9.28 -8.15 4.61
CA GLN A 54 8.60 -6.87 4.65
C GLN A 54 7.30 -7.04 5.44
N ASP A 55 7.18 -6.28 6.54
CA ASP A 55 5.91 -6.11 7.24
C ASP A 55 5.18 -4.89 6.67
N ILE A 56 3.86 -5.04 6.45
CA ILE A 56 2.99 -4.00 5.90
C ILE A 56 1.79 -3.83 6.82
N LEU A 57 1.68 -2.65 7.44
CA LEU A 57 0.54 -2.23 8.22
C LEU A 57 -0.38 -1.41 7.32
N HIS A 58 -1.62 -1.86 7.13
CA HIS A 58 -2.62 -1.22 6.30
C HIS A 58 -3.74 -0.65 7.17
N ALA A 59 -3.89 0.67 7.19
CA ALA A 59 -4.92 1.33 7.99
C ALA A 59 -5.98 1.99 7.11
N TYR A 60 -7.24 1.85 7.54
CA TYR A 60 -8.41 2.54 6.97
C TYR A 60 -8.81 3.71 7.87
N ASN A 61 -9.18 4.85 7.27
CA ASN A 61 -9.66 6.04 8.00
C ASN A 61 -8.79 6.43 9.20
N PHE A 62 -7.47 6.49 9.01
CA PHE A 62 -6.53 6.93 10.04
C PHE A 62 -6.65 6.15 11.38
N GLY A 63 -6.94 4.84 11.33
CA GLY A 63 -6.66 3.93 12.46
C GLY A 63 -7.82 3.08 13.00
N ARG A 64 -8.99 3.03 12.35
CA ARG A 64 -10.13 2.24 12.87
C ARG A 64 -10.08 0.74 12.57
N SER A 65 -9.38 0.34 11.51
CA SER A 65 -9.10 -1.06 11.19
C SER A 65 -7.69 -1.14 10.63
N ILE A 66 -6.90 -2.08 11.15
CA ILE A 66 -5.50 -2.29 10.75
C ILE A 66 -5.38 -3.72 10.23
N GLY A 67 -5.23 -3.86 8.92
CA GLY A 67 -4.74 -5.10 8.30
C GLY A 67 -3.24 -5.22 8.50
N LYS A 68 -2.74 -6.41 8.80
CA LYS A 68 -1.31 -6.71 8.83
C LYS A 68 -1.01 -7.74 7.75
N HIS A 69 -0.04 -7.42 6.91
CA HIS A 69 0.42 -8.29 5.83
C HIS A 69 1.92 -8.50 5.95
N ARG A 70 2.38 -9.65 5.48
CA ARG A 70 3.80 -9.99 5.44
C ARG A 70 4.16 -10.46 4.04
N VAL A 71 5.21 -9.90 3.48
CA VAL A 71 5.75 -10.24 2.16
C VAL A 71 7.17 -10.77 2.34
N PHE A 72 7.50 -11.84 1.62
CA PHE A 72 8.79 -12.53 1.69
C PHE A 72 9.52 -12.45 0.36
N GLY A 73 10.85 -12.53 0.39
CA GLY A 73 11.68 -12.71 -0.81
C GLY A 73 12.01 -11.42 -1.55
N LEU A 74 11.81 -10.26 -0.92
CA LEU A 74 12.17 -8.95 -1.45
C LEU A 74 13.01 -8.18 -0.43
N GLU A 75 13.91 -7.32 -0.92
CA GLU A 75 14.62 -6.39 -0.05
C GLU A 75 13.61 -5.44 0.60
N PRO A 76 13.57 -5.36 1.95
CA PRO A 76 12.54 -4.61 2.63
C PRO A 76 12.79 -3.11 2.52
N VAL A 77 11.72 -2.37 2.28
CA VAL A 77 11.70 -0.92 2.17
C VAL A 77 11.01 -0.34 3.39
N CYS A 78 11.57 0.73 3.94
CA CYS A 78 10.97 1.47 5.05
C CYS A 78 10.33 2.76 4.51
N CYS A 79 8.99 2.81 4.45
CA CYS A 79 8.28 4.01 3.99
C CYS A 79 6.83 4.06 4.48
N LYS A 80 6.24 5.26 4.47
CA LYS A 80 4.81 5.45 4.70
C LYS A 80 4.15 5.96 3.43
N LEU A 81 3.04 5.35 3.07
CA LEU A 81 2.28 5.66 1.89
C LEU A 81 0.87 6.10 2.27
N ARG A 82 0.30 6.98 1.46
CA ARG A 82 -1.10 7.36 1.48
C ARG A 82 -1.72 7.01 0.14
N VAL A 83 -2.93 6.46 0.18
CA VAL A 83 -3.78 6.31 -0.99
C VAL A 83 -4.99 7.22 -0.85
N SER A 84 -5.08 8.19 -1.76
CA SER A 84 -6.23 9.09 -1.87
C SER A 84 -7.14 8.63 -3.00
N ARG A 85 -8.45 8.67 -2.77
CA ARG A 85 -9.44 8.50 -3.84
C ARG A 85 -9.85 9.86 -4.38
N SER A 86 -9.95 9.93 -5.70
CA SER A 86 -10.55 11.02 -6.45
C SER A 86 -11.80 10.52 -7.20
N GLN A 87 -12.54 11.42 -7.84
CA GLN A 87 -13.72 11.04 -8.65
C GLN A 87 -13.40 10.01 -9.74
N ASN A 88 -12.16 9.99 -10.25
CA ASN A 88 -11.77 9.19 -11.41
C ASN A 88 -10.81 8.03 -11.07
N GLY A 89 -10.54 7.77 -9.78
CA GLY A 89 -9.65 6.67 -9.40
C GLY A 89 -8.87 6.92 -8.11
N TYR A 90 -7.72 6.26 -7.99
CA TYR A 90 -6.89 6.28 -6.80
C TYR A 90 -5.48 6.78 -7.11
N GLN A 91 -4.89 7.48 -6.15
CA GLN A 91 -3.50 7.91 -6.22
C GLN A 91 -2.73 7.43 -5.00
N MET A 92 -1.62 6.74 -5.23
CA MET A 92 -0.65 6.35 -4.21
C MET A 92 0.51 7.33 -4.20
N SER A 93 0.81 7.89 -3.02
CA SER A 93 1.95 8.78 -2.80
C SER A 93 2.65 8.48 -1.49
N LEU A 94 3.86 8.99 -1.33
CA LEU A 94 4.48 9.08 -0.01
C LEU A 94 3.62 9.97 0.90
N ASN A 95 3.58 9.60 2.18
CA ASN A 95 2.87 10.34 3.22
C ASN A 95 3.80 11.30 3.97
#